data_AF-A0A7C2L9Z5-F1
#
_entry.id   AF-A0A7C2L9Z5-F1
#
_cell.length_a   1.000
_cell.length_b   1.000
_cell.length_c   1.000
_cell.angle_alpha   90.00
_cell.angle_beta   90.00
_cell.angle_gamma   90.00
#
_symmetry.space_group_name_H-M   'P 1'
#
loop_
_entity.id
_entity.type
_entity.pdbx_description
1 polymer ?
#
loop_
_entity_poly.entity_id
_entity_poly.type
_entity_poly.pdbx_seq_one_letter_code
_entity_poly.pdbx_strand_id
1 'polypeptide(L)'
;MGPTLLEVKTFRMRGHAEHDDAWYVPRELLEYWQKRDPILRLETYLKEHGLADETDFEAITHRIEQEIEADLQYAEQSPMPDPRIALEGVYAETPPVSGATPLPYEHAVRTRS
;
A
#
# COMPACT_ATOMS: atom_id res chain seq x y z
N MET A 1 6.18 27.98 -19.56
CA MET A 1 6.63 27.30 -18.32
C MET A 1 7.36 26.03 -18.76
N GLY A 2 8.52 25.74 -18.16
CA GLY A 2 9.31 24.52 -18.43
C GLY A 2 9.16 23.50 -17.30
N PRO A 3 9.88 22.36 -17.36
CA PRO A 3 9.87 21.38 -16.27
C PRO A 3 10.48 21.96 -14.99
N THR A 4 9.97 21.52 -13.84
CA THR A 4 10.46 21.89 -12.51
C THR A 4 10.68 20.63 -11.67
N LEU A 5 11.80 20.57 -10.96
CA LEU A 5 12.06 19.55 -9.95
C LEU A 5 11.66 20.08 -8.57
N LEU A 6 10.90 19.28 -7.82
CA LEU A 6 10.56 19.54 -6.42
C LEU A 6 11.11 18.41 -5.55
N GLU A 7 11.93 18.76 -4.56
CA GLU A 7 12.37 17.81 -3.52
C GLU A 7 11.49 17.99 -2.27
N VAL A 8 10.75 16.95 -1.91
CA VAL A 8 9.95 16.93 -0.67
C VAL A 8 10.64 16.04 0.35
N LYS A 9 11.27 16.68 1.34
CA LYS A 9 11.97 15.96 2.42
C LYS A 9 10.97 15.40 3.42
N THR A 10 10.86 14.09 3.46
CA THR A 10 9.98 13.34 4.35
C THR A 10 10.74 12.16 4.98
N PHE A 11 10.06 11.41 5.85
CA PHE A 11 10.61 10.24 6.51
C PHE A 11 9.63 9.08 6.54
N ARG A 12 10.13 7.87 6.27
CA ARG A 12 9.35 6.64 6.37
C ARG A 12 9.43 6.12 7.80
N MET A 13 8.32 6.23 8.52
CA MET A 13 8.24 5.87 9.95
C MET A 13 8.20 4.35 10.21
N ARG A 14 8.03 3.53 9.17
CA ARG A 14 8.03 2.05 9.21
C ARG A 14 9.19 1.48 8.37
N GLY A 15 9.39 0.16 8.41
CA GLY A 15 10.36 -0.53 7.56
C GLY A 15 10.06 -0.40 6.07
N HIS A 16 10.98 -0.93 5.25
CA HIS A 16 10.90 -0.83 3.79
C HIS A 16 9.70 -1.55 3.20
N ALA A 17 9.28 -2.62 3.85
CA ALA A 17 8.12 -3.42 3.51
C ALA A 17 7.52 -3.99 4.80
N GLU A 18 6.38 -4.67 4.68
CA GLU A 18 5.67 -5.24 5.84
C GLU A 18 6.52 -6.23 6.65
N HIS A 19 7.49 -6.89 6.01
CA HIS A 19 8.40 -7.83 6.65
C HIS A 19 9.69 -7.17 7.21
N ASP A 20 9.86 -5.85 7.07
CA ASP A 20 11.04 -5.11 7.54
C ASP A 20 10.68 -4.36 8.83
N ASP A 21 11.40 -4.66 9.90
CA ASP A 21 11.19 -4.06 11.23
C ASP A 21 12.01 -2.77 11.45
N ALA A 22 12.73 -2.30 10.42
CA ALA A 22 13.55 -1.08 10.43
C ALA A 22 14.68 -1.08 11.47
N TRP A 23 15.22 -2.24 11.85
CA TRP A 23 16.29 -2.35 12.87
C TRP A 23 17.54 -1.49 12.58
N TYR A 24 17.81 -1.21 11.29
CA TYR A 24 18.95 -0.41 10.84
C TYR A 24 18.73 1.11 10.97
N VAL A 25 17.54 1.55 11.35
CA VAL A 25 17.20 2.96 11.52
C VAL A 25 17.47 3.39 12.97
N PRO A 26 18.34 4.40 13.19
CA PRO A 26 18.60 4.91 14.55
C PRO A 26 17.32 5.43 15.21
N ARG A 27 17.14 5.13 16.50
CA ARG A 27 15.95 5.50 17.26
C ARG A 27 15.79 7.02 17.36
N GLU A 28 16.90 7.73 17.51
CA GLU A 28 16.95 9.18 17.62
C GLU A 28 16.44 9.84 16.33
N LEU A 29 16.66 9.20 15.18
CA LEU A 29 16.17 9.69 13.89
C LEU A 29 14.65 9.51 13.79
N LEU A 30 14.11 8.37 14.22
CA LEU A 30 12.67 8.15 14.30
C LEU A 30 11.99 9.19 15.21
N GLU A 31 12.53 9.42 16.40
CA GLU A 31 12.00 10.42 17.35
C GLU A 31 12.06 11.85 16.78
N TYR A 32 13.15 12.20 16.09
CA TYR A 32 13.30 13.49 15.44
C TYR A 32 12.20 13.72 14.39
N TRP A 33 11.87 12.70 13.59
CA TRP A 33 10.85 12.80 12.54
C TRP A 33 9.43 12.62 13.06
N GLN A 34 9.21 11.87 14.13
CA GLN A 34 7.90 11.75 14.78
C GLN A 34 7.38 13.12 15.26
N LYS A 35 8.26 13.97 15.79
CA LYS A 35 7.92 15.36 16.17
C LYS A 35 7.54 16.25 14.97
N ARG A 36 7.72 15.77 13.75
CA ARG A 36 7.46 16.48 12.49
C ARG A 36 6.31 15.84 11.71
N ASP A 37 5.52 15.00 12.36
CA ASP A 37 4.35 14.35 11.74
C ASP A 37 3.46 15.39 11.03
N PRO A 38 3.27 15.27 9.71
CA PRO A 38 2.47 16.23 8.96
C PRO A 38 0.99 16.21 9.35
N ILE A 39 0.45 15.07 9.81
CA ILE A 39 -0.94 14.94 10.25
C ILE A 39 -1.14 15.75 11.52
N LEU A 40 -0.33 15.49 12.56
CA LEU A 40 -0.42 16.21 13.83
C LEU A 40 -0.22 17.73 13.66
N ARG A 41 0.71 18.13 12.78
CA ARG A 41 0.94 19.55 12.45
C ARG A 41 -0.26 20.19 11.79
N LEU A 42 -0.91 19.50 10.86
CA LEU A 42 -2.11 19.99 10.19
C LEU A 42 -3.29 20.06 11.17
N GLU A 43 -3.51 19.02 11.97
CA GLU A 43 -4.55 19.01 13.00
C GLU A 43 -4.41 20.19 13.97
N THR A 44 -3.19 20.42 14.47
CA THR A 44 -2.90 21.55 15.35
C THR A 44 -3.21 22.88 14.67
N TYR A 45 -2.74 23.05 13.43
CA TYR A 45 -3.02 24.26 12.64
C TYR A 45 -4.52 24.50 12.47
N LEU A 46 -5.30 23.46 12.12
CA LEU A 46 -6.75 23.58 11.92
C LEU A 46 -7.47 23.95 13.23
N LYS A 47 -7.09 23.32 14.35
CA LYS A 47 -7.65 23.62 15.69
C LYS A 47 -7.34 25.05 16.12
N GLU A 48 -6.10 25.49 15.98
CA GLU A 48 -5.67 26.85 16.36
C GLU A 48 -6.39 27.95 15.57
N HIS A 49 -6.80 27.66 14.33
CA HIS A 49 -7.50 28.61 13.46
C HIS A 49 -9.03 28.45 13.50
N GLY A 50 -9.56 27.56 14.36
CA GLY A 50 -11.00 27.29 14.46
C GLY A 50 -11.62 26.73 13.17
N LEU A 51 -10.83 26.03 12.36
CA LEU A 51 -11.24 25.44 11.09
C LEU A 51 -11.75 24.00 11.24
N ALA A 52 -11.38 23.34 12.34
CA ALA A 52 -11.86 22.03 12.73
C ALA A 52 -11.73 21.85 14.25
N ASP A 53 -12.52 20.96 14.82
CA ASP A 53 -12.41 20.55 16.22
C ASP A 53 -12.28 19.03 16.37
N GLU A 54 -12.26 18.53 17.62
CA GLU A 54 -12.12 17.10 17.88
C GLU A 54 -13.23 16.25 17.23
N THR A 55 -14.46 16.78 17.17
CA THR A 55 -15.59 16.05 16.61
C THR A 55 -15.45 15.85 15.10
N ASP A 56 -14.83 16.81 14.40
CA ASP A 56 -14.50 16.65 12.98
C ASP A 56 -13.48 15.53 12.75
N PHE A 57 -12.42 15.46 13.57
CA PHE A 57 -11.39 14.43 13.46
C PHE A 57 -11.91 13.04 13.83
N GLU A 58 -12.73 12.95 14.88
CA GLU A 58 -13.43 11.71 15.26
C GLU A 58 -14.34 11.21 14.13
N ALA A 59 -15.12 12.11 13.51
CA ALA A 59 -16.00 11.77 12.40
C ALA A 59 -15.22 11.27 11.17
N ILE A 60 -14.08 11.89 10.85
CA ILE A 60 -13.19 11.45 9.76
C ILE A 60 -12.62 10.07 10.07
N THR A 61 -12.13 9.85 11.29
CA THR A 61 -11.53 8.59 11.72
C THR A 61 -12.54 7.45 11.61
N HIS A 62 -13.73 7.64 12.19
CA HIS A 62 -14.79 6.64 12.14
C HIS A 62 -15.23 6.31 10.71
N ARG A 63 -15.36 7.32 9.84
CA ARG A 63 -15.67 7.08 8.42
C ARG A 63 -14.60 6.24 7.73
N ILE A 64 -13.32 6.55 7.95
CA ILE A 64 -12.20 5.80 7.35
C ILE A 64 -12.16 4.37 7.87
N GLU A 65 -12.38 4.14 9.16
CA GLU A 65 -12.44 2.80 9.74
C GLU A 65 -13.54 1.95 9.09
N GLN A 66 -14.72 2.53 8.85
CA GLN A 66 -15.81 1.86 8.16
C GLN A 66 -15.47 1.54 6.69
N GLU A 67 -14.81 2.45 5.98
CA GLU A 67 -14.35 2.24 4.61
C GLU A 67 -13.33 1.09 4.55
N ILE A 68 -12.33 1.10 5.44
CA ILE A 68 -11.30 0.04 5.51
C ILE A 68 -11.92 -1.32 5.82
N GLU A 69 -12.85 -1.39 6.77
CA GLU A 69 -13.51 -2.65 7.14
C GLU A 69 -14.33 -3.21 5.96
N ALA A 70 -15.07 -2.35 5.26
CA ALA A 70 -15.83 -2.76 4.07
C ALA A 70 -14.90 -3.27 2.95
N ASP A 71 -13.80 -2.57 2.70
CA ASP A 71 -12.82 -2.95 1.68
C ASP A 71 -12.09 -4.25 2.03
N LEU A 72 -11.77 -4.46 3.31
CA LEU A 72 -11.18 -5.70 3.80
C LEU A 72 -12.13 -6.88 3.57
N GLN A 73 -13.40 -6.75 3.98
CA GLN A 73 -14.41 -7.78 3.78
C GLN A 73 -14.58 -8.11 2.29
N TYR A 74 -14.62 -7.08 1.43
CA TYR A 74 -14.68 -7.26 -0.01
C TYR A 74 -13.46 -8.02 -0.55
N ALA A 75 -12.25 -7.64 -0.12
CA ALA A 75 -11.02 -8.29 -0.55
C ALA A 75 -10.94 -9.76 -0.12
N GLU A 76 -11.33 -10.07 1.12
CA GLU A 76 -11.31 -11.45 1.65
C GLU A 76 -12.36 -12.36 1.00
N GLN A 77 -13.53 -11.80 0.64
CA GLN A 77 -14.61 -12.55 -0.02
C GLN A 77 -14.43 -12.66 -1.53
N SER A 78 -13.49 -11.91 -2.11
CA SER A 78 -13.25 -11.91 -3.55
C SER A 78 -12.68 -13.28 -3.99
N PRO A 79 -13.24 -13.90 -5.05
CA PRO A 79 -12.72 -15.16 -5.55
C PRO A 79 -11.33 -14.97 -6.16
N MET A 80 -10.55 -16.05 -6.17
CA MET A 80 -9.31 -16.08 -6.94
C MET A 80 -9.59 -15.78 -8.43
N PRO A 81 -8.75 -14.98 -9.10
CA PRO A 81 -8.93 -14.71 -10.52
C PRO A 81 -8.76 -15.98 -11.36
N ASP A 82 -9.42 -16.02 -12.52
CA ASP A 82 -9.16 -17.06 -13.52
C ASP A 82 -7.68 -16.96 -13.98
N PRO A 83 -6.87 -18.02 -13.85
CA PRO A 83 -5.46 -17.98 -14.23
C PRO A 83 -5.19 -17.50 -15.67
N ARG A 84 -6.17 -17.64 -16.58
CA ARG A 84 -6.06 -17.18 -17.96
C ARG A 84 -5.89 -15.66 -18.08
N ILE A 85 -6.42 -14.88 -17.13
CA ILE A 85 -6.30 -13.41 -17.17
C ILE A 85 -4.87 -12.94 -16.93
N ALA A 86 -3.98 -13.80 -16.42
CA ALA A 86 -2.56 -13.46 -16.24
C ALA A 86 -1.84 -13.16 -17.57
N LEU A 87 -2.42 -13.55 -18.72
CA LEU A 87 -1.87 -13.29 -20.05
C LEU A 87 -2.48 -12.04 -20.72
N GLU A 88 -3.51 -11.45 -20.12
CA GLU A 88 -4.15 -10.24 -20.64
C GLU A 88 -3.24 -9.02 -20.43
N GLY A 89 -3.22 -8.09 -21.38
CA GLY A 89 -2.43 -6.86 -21.30
C GLY A 89 -0.93 -7.00 -21.61
N VAL A 90 -0.46 -8.21 -21.93
CA VAL A 90 0.94 -8.43 -22.36
C VAL A 90 1.18 -7.89 -23.78
N TYR A 91 0.21 -8.08 -24.66
CA TYR A 91 0.19 -7.56 -26.04
C TYR A 91 -1.12 -6.80 -26.29
N ALA A 92 -1.12 -5.88 -27.26
CA ALA A 92 -2.31 -5.10 -27.61
C ALA A 92 -3.48 -5.98 -28.07
N GLU A 93 -3.17 -7.06 -28.79
CA GLU A 93 -4.11 -8.14 -29.09
C GLU A 93 -3.63 -9.40 -28.39
N THR A 94 -4.54 -10.11 -27.73
CA THR A 94 -4.22 -11.42 -27.14
C THR A 94 -3.72 -12.33 -28.25
N PRO A 95 -2.45 -12.75 -28.24
CA PRO A 95 -1.93 -13.64 -29.25
C PRO A 95 -2.76 -14.93 -29.19
N PRO A 96 -3.04 -15.57 -30.34
CA PRO A 96 -3.64 -16.89 -30.30
C PRO A 96 -2.77 -17.78 -29.41
N VAL A 97 -3.39 -18.43 -28.43
CA VAL A 97 -2.71 -19.41 -27.59
C VAL A 97 -2.36 -20.59 -28.51
N SER A 98 -1.21 -20.48 -29.18
CA SER A 98 -0.61 -21.59 -29.91
C SER A 98 -0.42 -22.71 -28.91
N GLY A 99 -1.02 -23.87 -29.21
CA GLY A 99 -1.14 -25.01 -28.31
C GLY A 99 0.09 -25.19 -27.44
N ALA A 100 -0.17 -25.34 -26.14
CA ALA A 100 0.85 -25.62 -25.14
C ALA A 100 1.84 -26.65 -25.66
N THR A 101 3.02 -26.20 -26.06
CA THR A 101 4.18 -27.06 -25.93
C THR A 101 4.43 -27.07 -24.43
N PRO A 102 4.36 -28.22 -23.75
CA PRO A 102 4.62 -28.28 -22.32
C PRO A 102 6.00 -27.66 -22.08
N LEU A 103 6.09 -26.69 -21.18
CA LEU A 103 7.38 -26.24 -20.67
C LEU A 103 8.08 -27.48 -20.07
N PRO A 104 9.36 -27.73 -20.35
CA PRO A 104 10.05 -28.99 -20.01
C PRO A 104 10.33 -29.16 -18.51
N TYR A 105 9.61 -28.47 -17.63
CA TYR A 105 9.87 -28.45 -16.20
C TYR A 105 8.70 -29.05 -15.42
N GLU A 106 8.55 -30.38 -15.51
CA GLU A 106 7.92 -31.15 -14.44
C GLU A 106 8.90 -31.18 -13.26
N HIS A 107 8.74 -30.28 -12.29
CA HIS A 107 9.25 -30.56 -10.96
C HIS A 107 8.27 -31.49 -10.26
N ALA A 108 8.67 -32.76 -10.24
CA ALA A 108 8.09 -33.78 -9.40
C ALA A 108 8.03 -33.29 -7.94
N VAL A 109 6.83 -32.91 -7.49
CA VAL A 109 6.52 -32.90 -6.06
C VAL A 109 6.50 -34.36 -5.63
N ARG A 110 7.67 -34.89 -5.26
CA ARG A 110 7.78 -36.13 -4.53
C ARG A 110 7.11 -35.92 -3.17
N THR A 111 5.88 -36.41 -3.02
CA THR A 111 5.35 -36.76 -1.72
C THR A 111 6.26 -37.82 -1.12
N ARG A 112 6.96 -37.48 -0.03
CA ARG A 112 7.54 -38.47 0.87
C ARG A 112 6.47 -38.84 1.89
N SER A 113 6.22 -40.15 1.96
CA SER A 113 5.51 -40.81 3.06
C SER A 113 6.27 -40.69 4.37
#